data_AF-A0A8J3JK36-F1
#
_entry.id   AF-A0A8J3JK36-F1
#
_cell.length_a   1.000
_cell.length_b   1.000
_cell.length_c   1.000
_cell.angle_alpha   90.00
_cell.angle_beta   90.00
_cell.angle_gamma   90.00
#
_symmetry.space_group_name_H-M   'P 1'
#
loop_
_entity.id
_entity.type
_entity.pdbx_description
1 polymer ?
#
loop_
_entity_poly.entity_id
_entity_poly.type
_entity_poly.pdbx_seq_one_letter_code
_entity_poly.pdbx_strand_id
1 'polypeptide(L)'
;MHLITRADDELYGLASAAGKLGWAPKLLARLADARRADPADPGAAARYALALMAALPSLGVEFEAHARFTDTIDALGQALRLDPDNWLARYSRARLRALIPSSYGAYSVQASGELSLAQADLELLLARQGGLPARAYFVSTHALAAVVDHLAGTPPADGRPPLLDVLAACPRTPVGLPALGAVLCEPLATMHAGAVGPEREAIGEVMAVLYGEQPAVVAALSRQSVW
;
A
#
# COMPACT_ATOMS: atom_id res chain seq x y z
N MET A 1 -13.07 12.02 3.26
CA MET A 1 -12.12 10.91 3.04
C MET A 1 -12.88 9.59 2.96
N HIS A 2 -12.76 8.91 1.84
CA HIS A 2 -13.32 7.57 1.61
C HIS A 2 -12.33 6.53 2.15
N LEU A 3 -12.74 5.83 3.21
CA LEU A 3 -11.95 4.86 3.96
C LEU A 3 -12.07 3.45 3.38
N ILE A 4 -11.13 2.55 3.73
CA ILE A 4 -11.19 1.15 3.32
C ILE A 4 -12.48 0.50 3.86
N THR A 5 -13.17 -0.22 2.99
CA THR A 5 -14.36 -1.01 3.31
C THR A 5 -14.09 -2.50 3.20
N ARG A 6 -15.03 -3.32 3.71
CA ARG A 6 -14.99 -4.77 3.53
C ARG A 6 -15.08 -5.18 2.04
N ALA A 7 -15.83 -4.43 1.24
CA ALA A 7 -15.98 -4.71 -0.19
C ALA A 7 -14.65 -4.52 -0.94
N ASP A 8 -13.80 -3.57 -0.50
CA ASP A 8 -12.47 -3.38 -1.07
C ASP A 8 -11.57 -4.60 -0.79
N ASP A 9 -11.61 -5.12 0.45
CA ASP A 9 -10.85 -6.31 0.83
C ASP A 9 -11.30 -7.56 0.07
N GLU A 10 -12.61 -7.79 -0.03
CA GLU A 10 -13.19 -8.90 -0.78
C GLU A 10 -12.85 -8.82 -2.27
N LEU A 11 -12.91 -7.63 -2.88
CA LEU A 11 -12.51 -7.44 -4.27
C LEU A 11 -11.02 -7.69 -4.48
N TYR A 12 -10.17 -7.18 -3.59
CA TYR A 12 -8.73 -7.41 -3.65
C TYR A 12 -8.40 -8.91 -3.54
N GLY A 13 -9.03 -9.61 -2.59
CA GLY A 13 -8.90 -11.06 -2.43
C GLY A 13 -9.34 -11.84 -3.66
N LEU A 14 -10.51 -11.50 -4.23
CA LEU A 14 -11.02 -12.11 -5.45
C LEU A 14 -10.07 -11.90 -6.63
N ALA A 15 -9.56 -10.69 -6.82
CA ALA A 15 -8.67 -10.35 -7.92
C ALA A 15 -7.30 -11.04 -7.77
N SER A 16 -6.75 -11.09 -6.55
CA SER A 16 -5.53 -11.85 -6.26
C SER A 16 -5.68 -13.35 -6.54
N ALA A 17 -6.80 -13.95 -6.10
CA ALA A 17 -7.11 -15.35 -6.39
C ALA A 17 -7.29 -15.59 -7.89
N ALA A 18 -8.00 -14.70 -8.60
CA ALA A 18 -8.14 -14.77 -10.05
C ALA A 18 -6.79 -14.70 -10.77
N GLY A 19 -5.84 -13.88 -10.30
CA GLY A 19 -4.46 -13.86 -10.79
C GLY A 19 -3.78 -15.22 -10.69
N LYS A 20 -3.80 -15.83 -9.50
CA LYS A 20 -3.19 -17.15 -9.24
C LYS A 20 -3.80 -18.28 -10.07
N LEU A 21 -5.07 -18.16 -10.44
CA LEU A 21 -5.81 -19.13 -11.25
C LEU A 21 -5.76 -18.84 -12.77
N GLY A 22 -5.05 -17.78 -13.19
CA GLY A 22 -5.00 -17.37 -14.61
C GLY A 22 -6.30 -16.74 -15.13
N TRP A 23 -7.22 -16.35 -14.24
CA TRP A 23 -8.51 -15.73 -14.57
C TRP A 23 -8.49 -14.20 -14.48
N ALA A 24 -7.39 -13.59 -14.06
CA ALA A 24 -7.26 -12.13 -13.98
C ALA A 24 -7.66 -11.40 -15.27
N PRO A 25 -7.26 -11.83 -16.49
CA PRO A 25 -7.66 -11.13 -17.72
C PRO A 25 -9.18 -11.00 -17.89
N LYS A 26 -9.93 -12.06 -17.55
CA LYS A 26 -11.40 -12.07 -17.64
C LYS A 26 -12.04 -11.13 -16.61
N LEU A 27 -11.54 -11.15 -15.37
CA LEU A 27 -12.03 -10.24 -14.32
C LEU A 27 -11.75 -8.78 -14.69
N LEU A 28 -10.52 -8.48 -15.12
CA LEU A 28 -10.09 -7.14 -15.50
C LEU A 28 -10.86 -6.62 -16.72
N ALA A 29 -11.15 -7.46 -17.71
CA ALA A 29 -11.99 -7.09 -18.85
C ALA A 29 -13.39 -6.66 -18.40
N ARG A 30 -14.04 -7.43 -17.52
CA ARG A 30 -15.37 -7.07 -16.98
C ARG A 30 -15.38 -5.76 -16.20
N LEU A 31 -14.35 -5.54 -15.37
CA LEU A 31 -14.22 -4.29 -14.61
C LEU A 31 -13.91 -3.10 -15.53
N ALA A 32 -13.11 -3.31 -16.58
CA ALA A 32 -12.86 -2.30 -17.60
C ALA A 32 -14.13 -1.97 -18.39
N ASP A 33 -14.95 -2.95 -18.74
CA ASP A 33 -16.25 -2.74 -19.40
C ASP A 33 -17.20 -1.93 -18.52
N ALA A 34 -17.31 -2.27 -17.24
CA ALA A 34 -18.11 -1.52 -16.27
C ALA A 34 -17.64 -0.06 -16.17
N ARG A 35 -16.33 0.17 -16.11
CA ARG A 35 -15.74 1.51 -16.09
C ARG A 35 -15.97 2.29 -17.39
N ARG A 36 -15.99 1.62 -18.54
CA ARG A 36 -16.28 2.26 -19.84
C ARG A 36 -17.75 2.60 -20.01
N ALA A 37 -18.64 1.80 -19.41
CA ALA A 37 -20.08 2.06 -19.44
C ALA A 37 -20.45 3.34 -18.67
N ASP A 38 -19.74 3.63 -17.57
CA ASP A 38 -19.86 4.89 -16.85
C ASP A 38 -18.47 5.46 -16.46
N PRO A 39 -17.86 6.28 -17.33
CA PRO A 39 -16.54 6.86 -17.07
C PRO A 39 -16.50 7.86 -15.91
N ALA A 40 -17.66 8.33 -15.45
CA ALA A 40 -17.78 9.27 -14.34
C ALA A 40 -18.01 8.57 -13.00
N ASP A 41 -18.27 7.25 -12.96
CA ASP A 41 -18.43 6.50 -11.72
C ASP A 41 -17.07 6.34 -10.99
N PRO A 42 -16.84 7.04 -9.87
CA PRO A 42 -15.61 6.89 -9.09
C PRO A 42 -15.45 5.46 -8.55
N GLY A 43 -16.55 4.77 -8.25
CA GLY A 43 -16.55 3.40 -7.76
C GLY A 43 -16.06 2.41 -8.81
N ALA A 44 -16.50 2.54 -10.06
CA ALA A 44 -16.02 1.68 -11.15
C ALA A 44 -14.52 1.89 -11.42
N ALA A 45 -14.05 3.14 -11.40
CA ALA A 45 -12.63 3.44 -11.54
C ALA A 45 -11.79 2.87 -10.40
N ALA A 46 -12.24 3.05 -9.14
CA ALA A 46 -11.55 2.51 -7.96
C ALA A 46 -11.51 0.98 -7.96
N ARG A 47 -12.63 0.30 -8.25
CA ARG A 47 -12.68 -1.17 -8.33
C ARG A 47 -11.76 -1.72 -9.41
N TYR A 48 -11.72 -1.09 -10.58
CA TYR A 48 -10.81 -1.48 -11.66
C TYR A 48 -9.33 -1.33 -11.25
N ALA A 49 -8.97 -0.16 -10.69
CA ALA A 49 -7.61 0.10 -10.23
C ALA A 49 -7.16 -0.85 -9.11
N LEU A 50 -8.06 -1.16 -8.17
CA LEU A 50 -7.78 -2.08 -7.07
C LEU A 50 -7.56 -3.52 -7.58
N ALA A 51 -8.37 -3.97 -8.53
CA ALA A 51 -8.22 -5.29 -9.14
C ALA A 51 -6.94 -5.41 -9.98
N LEU A 52 -6.55 -4.35 -10.71
CA LEU A 52 -5.27 -4.29 -11.40
C LEU A 52 -4.11 -4.47 -10.42
N MET A 53 -4.10 -3.70 -9.32
CA MET A 53 -3.08 -3.81 -8.28
C MET A 53 -3.00 -5.23 -7.69
N ALA A 54 -4.14 -5.84 -7.39
CA ALA A 54 -4.20 -7.19 -6.82
C ALA A 54 -3.65 -8.27 -7.76
N ALA A 55 -3.79 -8.07 -9.07
CA ALA A 55 -3.33 -8.99 -10.09
C ALA A 55 -1.83 -8.86 -10.40
N LEU A 56 -1.19 -7.72 -10.07
CA LEU A 56 0.23 -7.46 -10.38
C LEU A 56 1.18 -8.62 -10.06
N PRO A 57 1.13 -9.27 -8.87
CA PRO A 57 2.05 -10.36 -8.54
C PRO A 57 1.93 -11.59 -9.45
N SER A 58 0.81 -11.74 -10.17
CA SER A 58 0.53 -12.88 -11.04
C SER A 58 0.87 -12.62 -12.51
N LEU A 59 1.32 -11.42 -12.88
CA LEU A 59 1.51 -11.03 -14.29
C LEU A 59 2.89 -11.32 -14.89
N GLY A 60 3.79 -12.02 -14.18
CA GLY A 60 5.03 -12.54 -14.76
C GLY A 60 6.13 -11.49 -15.08
N VAL A 61 7.18 -11.97 -15.76
CA VAL A 61 8.57 -11.46 -15.92
C VAL A 61 8.81 -9.93 -16.00
N GLU A 62 9.98 -9.50 -15.52
CA GLU A 62 10.44 -8.13 -15.21
C GLU A 62 10.15 -7.01 -16.24
N PHE A 63 10.08 -7.27 -17.54
CA PHE A 63 9.82 -6.20 -18.52
C PHE A 63 8.33 -5.92 -18.75
N GLU A 64 7.48 -6.95 -18.80
CA GLU A 64 6.02 -6.75 -18.86
C GLU A 64 5.50 -6.17 -17.54
N ALA A 65 6.17 -6.48 -16.42
CA ALA A 65 5.85 -5.93 -15.12
C ALA A 65 5.88 -4.39 -15.11
N HIS A 66 6.86 -3.73 -15.75
CA HIS A 66 6.96 -2.27 -15.74
C HIS A 66 5.73 -1.59 -16.38
N ALA A 67 5.32 -2.04 -17.56
CA ALA A 67 4.11 -1.53 -18.22
C ALA A 67 2.88 -1.67 -17.30
N ARG A 68 2.79 -2.78 -16.56
CA ARG A 68 1.69 -3.02 -15.63
C ARG A 68 1.73 -2.16 -14.38
N PHE A 69 2.90 -1.84 -13.85
CA PHE A 69 3.02 -0.87 -12.76
C PHE A 69 2.53 0.51 -13.20
N THR A 70 2.97 0.97 -14.38
CA THR A 70 2.53 2.24 -14.97
C THR A 70 1.02 2.25 -15.21
N ASP A 71 0.47 1.22 -15.87
CA ASP A 71 -0.98 1.07 -16.09
C ASP A 71 -1.77 1.15 -14.78
N THR A 72 -1.26 0.49 -13.73
CA THR A 72 -1.92 0.46 -12.41
C THR A 72 -1.86 1.82 -11.72
N ILE A 73 -0.70 2.50 -11.77
CA ILE A 73 -0.54 3.86 -11.23
C ILE A 73 -1.47 4.84 -11.96
N ASP A 74 -1.59 4.73 -13.28
CA ASP A 74 -2.50 5.55 -14.08
C ASP A 74 -3.97 5.27 -13.78
N ALA A 75 -4.33 4.01 -13.56
CA ALA A 75 -5.68 3.63 -13.13
C ALA A 75 -6.01 4.19 -11.73
N LEU A 76 -5.07 4.11 -10.79
CA LEU A 76 -5.20 4.72 -9.46
C LEU A 76 -5.29 6.25 -9.56
N GLY A 77 -4.51 6.86 -10.44
CA GLY A 77 -4.59 8.29 -10.74
C GLY A 77 -5.93 8.72 -11.32
N GLN A 78 -6.54 7.89 -12.18
CA GLN A 78 -7.90 8.09 -12.68
C GLN A 78 -8.94 8.00 -11.55
N ALA A 79 -8.84 6.99 -10.68
CA ALA A 79 -9.71 6.87 -9.52
C ALA A 79 -9.62 8.11 -8.61
N LEU A 80 -8.40 8.63 -8.36
CA LEU A 80 -8.18 9.83 -7.56
C LEU A 80 -8.60 11.15 -8.23
N ARG A 81 -8.75 11.18 -9.57
CA ARG A 81 -9.35 12.35 -10.24
C ARG A 81 -10.86 12.41 -10.01
N LEU A 82 -11.52 11.25 -9.98
CA LEU A 82 -12.97 11.16 -9.75
C LEU A 82 -13.33 11.22 -8.26
N ASP A 83 -12.51 10.61 -7.40
CA ASP A 83 -12.62 10.64 -5.94
C ASP A 83 -11.26 10.99 -5.32
N PRO A 84 -10.95 12.30 -5.19
CA PRO A 84 -9.69 12.77 -4.61
C PRO A 84 -9.46 12.32 -3.17
N ASP A 85 -10.52 11.90 -2.48
CA ASP A 85 -10.60 11.52 -1.08
C ASP A 85 -10.46 10.01 -0.85
N ASN A 86 -10.28 9.22 -1.90
CA ASN A 86 -10.08 7.78 -1.82
C ASN A 86 -8.74 7.44 -1.14
N TRP A 87 -8.82 7.03 0.12
CA TRP A 87 -7.65 6.70 0.93
C TRP A 87 -6.86 5.55 0.32
N LEU A 88 -7.55 4.46 -0.05
CA LEU A 88 -6.91 3.24 -0.53
C LEU A 88 -6.20 3.48 -1.86
N ALA A 89 -6.85 4.17 -2.80
CA ALA A 89 -6.25 4.47 -4.09
C ALA A 89 -4.97 5.32 -3.94
N ARG A 90 -4.98 6.32 -3.04
CA ARG A 90 -3.81 7.17 -2.78
C ARG A 90 -2.68 6.40 -2.11
N TYR A 91 -3.00 5.61 -1.08
CA TYR A 91 -2.01 4.78 -0.39
C TYR A 91 -1.37 3.76 -1.34
N SER A 92 -2.20 3.06 -2.11
CA SER A 92 -1.78 2.10 -3.13
C SER A 92 -0.88 2.74 -4.18
N ARG A 93 -1.22 3.96 -4.65
CA ARG A 93 -0.41 4.65 -5.66
C ARG A 93 0.95 5.04 -5.11
N ALA A 94 1.00 5.62 -3.90
CA ALA A 94 2.27 5.94 -3.24
C ALA A 94 3.14 4.68 -3.05
N ARG A 95 2.53 3.59 -2.60
CA ARG A 95 3.20 2.30 -2.41
C ARG A 95 3.80 1.78 -3.72
N LEU A 96 3.02 1.73 -4.81
CA LEU A 96 3.53 1.23 -6.10
C LEU A 96 4.67 2.10 -6.64
N ARG A 97 4.57 3.42 -6.50
CA ARG A 97 5.65 4.35 -6.87
C ARG A 97 6.93 4.12 -6.09
N ALA A 98 6.83 3.75 -4.81
CA ALA A 98 7.97 3.40 -3.97
C ALA A 98 8.62 2.05 -4.34
N LEU A 99 7.94 1.20 -5.12
CA LEU A 99 8.45 -0.11 -5.55
C LEU A 99 9.13 -0.09 -6.93
N ILE A 100 8.85 0.92 -7.77
CA ILE A 100 9.53 1.15 -9.06
C ILE A 100 11.07 1.39 -8.97
N PRO A 101 11.64 1.97 -7.89
CA PRO A 101 13.06 2.38 -7.82
C PRO A 101 14.10 1.25 -7.78
N SER A 102 13.78 0.05 -7.28
CA SER A 102 14.82 -0.91 -6.88
C SER A 102 15.27 -1.91 -7.95
N SER A 103 14.58 -2.03 -9.08
CA SER A 103 14.78 -3.13 -10.04
C SER A 103 15.53 -2.77 -11.32
N TYR A 104 15.80 -1.50 -11.62
CA TYR A 104 16.31 -1.11 -12.94
C TYR A 104 17.49 -0.14 -12.86
N GLY A 105 18.70 -0.71 -12.79
CA GLY A 105 20.00 -0.07 -12.53
C GLY A 105 20.52 0.98 -13.54
N ALA A 106 19.64 1.74 -14.21
CA ALA A 106 20.02 2.88 -15.05
C ALA A 106 19.03 4.08 -15.01
N TYR A 107 17.86 3.96 -14.36
CA TYR A 107 16.81 5.00 -14.36
C TYR A 107 16.74 5.81 -13.07
N SER A 108 17.89 6.17 -12.49
CA SER A 108 17.96 6.87 -11.20
C SER A 108 17.18 8.19 -11.16
N VAL A 109 17.16 8.97 -12.25
CA VAL A 109 16.42 10.24 -12.34
C VAL A 109 14.90 10.02 -12.30
N GLN A 110 14.40 8.98 -12.97
CA GLN A 110 12.96 8.64 -12.94
C GLN A 110 12.56 8.10 -11.56
N ALA A 111 13.44 7.35 -10.90
CA ALA A 111 13.21 6.84 -9.55
C ALA A 111 13.03 7.97 -8.53
N SER A 112 13.84 9.03 -8.58
CA SER A 112 13.67 10.20 -7.71
C SER A 112 12.35 10.93 -7.96
N GLY A 113 11.90 10.99 -9.22
CA GLY A 113 10.59 11.56 -9.57
C GLY A 113 9.42 10.78 -8.96
N GLU A 114 9.41 9.45 -9.09
CA GLU A 114 8.36 8.61 -8.52
C GLU A 114 8.34 8.66 -6.99
N LEU A 115 9.51 8.67 -6.34
CA LEU A 115 9.60 8.83 -4.88
C LEU A 115 9.04 10.17 -4.41
N SER A 116 9.38 11.27 -5.10
CA SER A 116 8.83 12.60 -4.79
C SER A 116 7.30 12.63 -4.91
N LEU A 117 6.75 11.98 -5.95
CA LEU A 117 5.31 11.85 -6.14
C LEU A 117 4.65 10.96 -5.07
N ALA A 118 5.35 9.91 -4.61
CA ALA A 118 4.89 9.07 -3.50
C ALA A 118 4.84 9.86 -2.19
N GLN A 119 5.87 10.66 -1.90
CA GLN A 119 5.90 11.55 -0.73
C GLN A 119 4.72 12.52 -0.72
N ALA A 120 4.45 13.19 -1.85
CA ALA A 120 3.32 14.11 -1.96
C ALA A 120 1.96 13.43 -1.71
N ASP A 121 1.79 12.18 -2.18
CA ASP A 121 0.59 11.39 -1.89
C ASP A 121 0.45 11.04 -0.40
N LEU A 122 1.57 10.69 0.26
CA LEU A 122 1.59 10.32 1.67
C LEU A 122 1.39 11.52 2.59
N GLU A 123 1.98 12.66 2.29
CA GLU A 123 1.77 13.91 3.03
C GLU A 123 0.30 14.32 3.01
N LEU A 124 -0.35 14.24 1.85
CA LEU A 124 -1.76 14.54 1.74
C LEU A 124 -2.63 13.52 2.49
N LEU A 125 -2.24 12.24 2.53
CA LEU A 125 -2.94 11.24 3.36
C LEU A 125 -2.81 11.57 4.85
N LEU A 126 -1.59 11.80 5.32
CA LEU A 126 -1.29 12.09 6.72
C LEU A 126 -2.04 13.35 7.20
N ALA A 127 -2.03 14.41 6.39
CA ALA A 127 -2.78 15.63 6.68
C ALA A 127 -4.29 15.38 6.82
N ARG A 128 -4.86 14.52 5.98
CA ARG A 128 -6.29 14.17 6.03
C ARG A 128 -6.64 13.21 7.17
N GLN A 129 -5.71 12.33 7.56
CA GLN A 129 -5.89 11.42 8.69
C GLN A 129 -5.95 12.17 10.03
N GLY A 130 -5.20 13.26 10.19
CA GLY A 130 -5.14 14.02 11.45
C GLY A 130 -6.48 14.58 11.93
N GLY A 131 -7.46 14.75 11.03
CA GLY A 131 -8.81 15.21 11.36
C GLY A 131 -9.82 14.11 11.66
N LEU A 132 -9.42 12.84 11.65
CA LEU A 132 -10.33 11.70 11.74
C LEU A 132 -10.07 10.85 12.99
N PRO A 133 -11.09 10.10 13.47
CA PRO A 133 -10.87 9.09 14.51
C PRO A 133 -9.80 8.09 14.08
N ALA A 134 -8.88 7.78 14.98
CA ALA A 134 -7.78 6.87 14.72
C ALA A 134 -8.29 5.50 14.23
N ARG A 135 -7.66 4.98 13.18
CA ARG A 135 -7.89 3.62 12.66
C ARG A 135 -6.59 2.84 12.77
N ALA A 136 -6.69 1.56 13.13
CA ALA A 136 -5.54 0.68 13.28
C ALA A 136 -4.60 0.70 12.05
N TYR A 137 -5.16 0.64 10.83
CA TYR A 137 -4.36 0.64 9.60
C TYR A 137 -3.74 2.00 9.23
N PHE A 138 -4.02 3.10 9.94
CA PHE A 138 -3.38 4.38 9.65
C PHE A 138 -1.87 4.35 9.93
N VAL A 139 -1.43 3.49 10.86
CA VAL A 139 -0.01 3.27 11.12
C VAL A 139 0.75 2.82 9.87
N SER A 140 0.11 2.12 8.94
CA SER A 140 0.70 1.72 7.65
C SER A 140 1.06 2.91 6.78
N THR A 141 0.31 4.02 6.84
CA THR A 141 0.65 5.24 6.10
C THR A 141 1.92 5.87 6.66
N HIS A 142 2.05 5.95 7.99
CA HIS A 142 3.26 6.47 8.63
C HIS A 142 4.48 5.58 8.36
N ALA A 143 4.31 4.26 8.43
CA ALA A 143 5.34 3.29 8.09
C ALA A 143 5.79 3.44 6.62
N LEU A 144 4.84 3.53 5.69
CA LEU A 144 5.16 3.74 4.27
C LEU A 144 5.86 5.08 4.03
N ALA A 145 5.45 6.14 4.71
CA ALA A 145 6.11 7.44 4.63
C ALA A 145 7.57 7.38 5.11
N ALA A 146 7.84 6.70 6.23
CA ALA A 146 9.20 6.49 6.72
C ALA A 146 10.06 5.68 5.73
N VAL A 147 9.50 4.63 5.12
CA VAL A 147 10.18 3.86 4.07
C VAL A 147 10.51 4.74 2.86
N VAL A 148 9.55 5.53 2.39
CA VAL A 148 9.75 6.42 1.23
C VAL A 148 10.78 7.51 1.52
N ASP A 149 10.74 8.14 2.70
CA ASP A 149 11.74 9.14 3.11
C ASP A 149 13.16 8.54 3.13
N HIS A 150 13.30 7.32 3.68
CA HIS A 150 14.57 6.60 3.68
C HIS A 150 15.08 6.31 2.26
N LEU A 151 14.21 5.81 1.38
CA LEU A 151 14.56 5.54 -0.03
C LEU A 151 14.92 6.80 -0.80
N ALA A 152 14.27 7.93 -0.50
CA ALA A 152 14.55 9.22 -1.12
C ALA A 152 15.81 9.90 -0.54
N GLY A 153 16.33 9.42 0.59
CA GLY A 153 17.43 10.08 1.31
C GLY A 153 17.04 11.44 1.88
N THR A 154 15.75 11.71 2.04
CA THR A 154 15.20 12.97 2.53
C THR A 154 14.83 12.85 4.00
N PRO A 155 15.05 13.87 4.84
CA PRO A 155 14.51 13.88 6.18
C PRO A 155 12.97 13.88 6.14
N PRO A 156 12.29 13.41 7.20
CA PRO A 156 10.85 13.53 7.32
C PRO A 156 10.41 15.00 7.23
N ALA A 157 9.24 15.24 6.63
CA ALA A 157 8.65 16.57 6.57
C ALA A 157 8.46 17.18 7.97
N ASP A 158 8.65 18.50 8.08
CA ASP A 158 8.50 19.23 9.33
C ASP A 158 7.11 18.98 9.96
N GLY A 159 7.11 18.70 11.27
CA GLY A 159 5.88 18.42 12.02
C GLY A 159 5.32 17.01 11.85
N ARG A 160 5.94 16.14 11.04
CA ARG A 160 5.60 14.70 11.03
C ARG A 160 6.01 14.08 12.37
N PRO A 161 5.10 13.44 13.12
CA PRO A 161 5.47 12.81 14.39
C PRO A 161 6.48 11.68 14.15
N PRO A 162 7.42 11.46 15.08
CA PRO A 162 8.28 10.28 15.06
C PRO A 162 7.45 9.00 14.98
N LEU A 163 7.93 8.02 14.21
CA LEU A 163 7.22 6.76 14.01
C LEU A 163 6.93 6.05 15.35
N LEU A 164 7.87 6.06 16.29
CA LEU A 164 7.68 5.43 17.60
C LEU A 164 6.49 6.02 18.37
N ASP A 165 6.28 7.34 18.30
CA ASP A 165 5.15 7.99 18.96
C ASP A 165 3.83 7.55 18.32
N VAL A 166 3.81 7.40 16.99
CA VAL A 166 2.66 6.88 16.24
C VAL A 166 2.37 5.42 16.61
N LEU A 167 3.40 4.58 16.71
CA LEU A 167 3.26 3.17 17.11
C LEU A 167 2.70 3.06 18.53
N ALA A 168 3.17 3.91 19.45
CA ALA A 168 2.68 3.96 20.83
C ALA A 168 1.20 4.40 20.89
N ALA A 169 0.80 5.37 20.08
CA ALA A 169 -0.58 5.87 20.02
C ALA A 169 -1.54 4.97 19.19
N CYS A 170 -1.01 3.98 18.47
CA CYS A 170 -1.79 3.15 17.56
C CYS A 170 -2.84 2.29 18.32
N PRO A 171 -4.13 2.34 17.93
CA PRO A 171 -5.15 1.45 18.48
C PRO A 171 -4.75 -0.02 18.29
N ARG A 172 -4.75 -0.78 19.38
CA ARG A 172 -4.34 -2.20 19.41
C ARG A 172 -5.52 -3.12 19.09
N THR A 173 -6.14 -2.91 17.94
CA THR A 173 -7.28 -3.68 17.44
C THR A 173 -6.92 -4.31 16.10
N PRO A 174 -7.13 -5.62 15.89
CA PRO A 174 -6.87 -6.27 14.61
C PRO A 174 -7.57 -5.54 13.46
N VAL A 175 -6.88 -5.40 12.33
CA VAL A 175 -7.40 -4.64 11.19
C VAL A 175 -8.59 -5.35 10.52
N GLY A 176 -8.65 -6.68 10.58
CA GLY A 176 -9.78 -7.46 10.06
C GLY A 176 -9.92 -7.43 8.53
N LEU A 177 -8.84 -7.14 7.81
CA LEU A 177 -8.78 -7.11 6.34
C LEU A 177 -7.82 -8.22 5.88
N PRO A 178 -8.28 -9.47 5.70
CA PRO A 178 -7.40 -10.60 5.42
C PRO A 178 -6.62 -10.45 4.11
N ALA A 179 -7.20 -9.87 3.06
CA ALA A 179 -6.55 -9.78 1.76
C ALA A 179 -5.67 -8.52 1.64
N LEU A 180 -6.20 -7.36 2.03
CA LEU A 180 -5.48 -6.08 2.04
C LEU A 180 -4.46 -5.99 3.17
N GLY A 181 -4.62 -6.78 4.24
CA GLY A 181 -3.70 -6.83 5.36
C GLY A 181 -2.25 -7.10 4.93
N ALA A 182 -2.05 -7.98 3.94
CA ALA A 182 -0.72 -8.24 3.37
C ALA A 182 -0.09 -7.00 2.71
N VAL A 183 -0.90 -6.13 2.09
CA VAL A 183 -0.44 -4.87 1.47
C VAL A 183 -0.18 -3.80 2.53
N LEU A 184 -1.02 -3.75 3.55
CA LEU A 184 -0.94 -2.76 4.63
C LEU A 184 0.21 -3.05 5.61
N CYS A 185 0.53 -4.32 5.85
CA CYS A 185 1.59 -4.69 6.80
C CYS A 185 3.00 -4.63 6.19
N GLU A 186 3.13 -4.59 4.87
CA GLU A 186 4.43 -4.70 4.20
C GLU A 186 5.42 -3.58 4.59
N PRO A 187 5.04 -2.29 4.65
CA PRO A 187 5.96 -1.25 5.11
C PRO A 187 6.46 -1.48 6.55
N LEU A 188 5.61 -1.98 7.45
CA LEU A 188 6.01 -2.33 8.81
C LEU A 188 6.99 -3.51 8.80
N ALA A 189 6.74 -4.52 7.98
CA ALA A 189 7.65 -5.67 7.85
C ALA A 189 9.03 -5.25 7.30
N THR A 190 9.06 -4.32 6.34
CA THR A 190 10.28 -3.74 5.79
C THR A 190 11.08 -3.00 6.87
N MET A 191 10.44 -2.12 7.64
CA MET A 191 11.11 -1.41 8.74
C MET A 191 11.55 -2.37 9.84
N HIS A 192 10.72 -3.33 10.23
CA HIS A 192 11.06 -4.34 11.23
C HIS A 192 12.31 -5.14 10.86
N ALA A 193 12.50 -5.46 9.58
CA ALA A 193 13.69 -6.16 9.11
C ALA A 193 14.97 -5.31 9.21
N GLY A 194 14.87 -3.99 9.06
CA GLY A 194 16.00 -3.05 9.16
C GLY A 194 16.25 -2.48 10.57
N ALA A 195 15.26 -2.55 11.46
CA ALA A 195 15.33 -1.99 12.80
C ALA A 195 16.14 -2.85 13.79
N VAL A 196 16.62 -2.22 14.87
CA VAL A 196 17.34 -2.87 15.98
C VAL A 196 16.81 -2.40 17.33
N GLY A 197 17.02 -3.22 18.36
CA GLY A 197 16.71 -2.84 19.75
C GLY A 197 15.22 -2.48 19.97
N PRO A 198 14.93 -1.41 20.75
CA PRO A 198 13.55 -1.05 21.13
C PRO A 198 12.63 -0.72 19.95
N GLU A 199 13.16 -0.14 18.87
CA GLU A 199 12.35 0.19 17.69
C GLU A 199 11.82 -1.09 17.02
N ARG A 200 12.69 -2.09 16.87
CA ARG A 200 12.29 -3.38 16.30
C ARG A 200 11.20 -4.06 17.13
N GLU A 201 11.34 -4.02 18.46
CA GLU A 201 10.36 -4.58 19.40
C GLU A 201 9.00 -3.87 19.25
N ALA A 202 8.98 -2.53 19.25
CA ALA A 202 7.76 -1.74 19.10
C ALA A 202 7.05 -2.00 17.76
N ILE A 203 7.80 -2.08 16.65
CA ILE A 203 7.22 -2.41 15.34
C ILE A 203 6.67 -3.84 15.36
N GLY A 204 7.41 -4.80 15.91
CA GLY A 204 7.00 -6.21 15.99
C GLY A 204 5.72 -6.41 16.80
N GLU A 205 5.59 -5.72 17.93
CA GLU A 205 4.38 -5.76 18.76
C GLU A 205 3.15 -5.21 18.01
N VAL A 206 3.28 -4.06 17.36
CA VAL A 206 2.20 -3.48 16.54
C VAL A 206 1.83 -4.42 15.40
N MET A 207 2.81 -4.96 14.66
CA MET A 207 2.56 -5.91 13.58
C MET A 207 1.81 -7.15 14.06
N ALA A 208 2.23 -7.74 15.18
CA ALA A 208 1.61 -8.93 15.75
C ALA A 208 0.13 -8.69 16.12
N VAL A 209 -0.17 -7.55 16.74
CA VAL A 209 -1.54 -7.22 17.15
C VAL A 209 -2.43 -6.90 15.95
N LEU A 210 -1.93 -6.09 15.01
CA LEU A 210 -2.76 -5.59 13.91
C LEU A 210 -2.96 -6.60 12.78
N TYR A 211 -1.92 -7.41 12.54
CA TYR A 211 -1.75 -8.23 11.34
C TYR A 211 -1.23 -9.63 11.66
N GLY A 212 -1.35 -10.12 12.90
CA GLY A 212 -0.74 -11.39 13.35
C GLY A 212 -1.13 -12.64 12.54
N GLU A 213 -2.28 -12.60 11.85
CA GLU A 213 -2.73 -13.70 10.96
C GLU A 213 -2.08 -13.64 9.57
N GLN A 214 -1.42 -12.54 9.21
CA GLN A 214 -0.81 -12.37 7.90
C GLN A 214 0.46 -13.23 7.78
N PRO A 215 0.59 -14.09 6.76
CA PRO A 215 1.76 -14.96 6.60
C PRO A 215 3.10 -14.21 6.60
N ALA A 216 3.13 -13.01 6.02
CA ALA A 216 4.33 -12.16 6.01
C ALA A 216 4.76 -11.71 7.41
N VAL A 217 3.78 -11.43 8.29
CA VAL A 217 4.03 -11.02 9.68
C VAL A 217 4.51 -12.22 10.50
N VAL A 218 3.84 -13.36 10.38
CA VAL A 218 4.27 -14.62 11.03
C VAL A 218 5.72 -14.93 10.63
N ALA A 219 6.03 -14.91 9.34
CA ALA A 219 7.38 -15.17 8.84
C ALA A 219 8.41 -14.14 9.35
N ALA A 220 8.05 -12.85 9.40
CA ALA A 220 8.93 -11.79 9.89
C ALA A 220 9.26 -11.93 11.39
N LEU A 221 8.26 -12.32 12.21
CA LEU A 221 8.41 -12.47 13.65
C LEU A 221 9.12 -13.77 14.04
N SER A 222 8.88 -14.89 13.35
CA SER A 222 9.53 -16.17 13.66
C SER A 222 11.05 -16.17 13.45
N ARG A 223 11.60 -15.24 12.65
CA ARG A 223 13.05 -15.11 12.45
C ARG A 223 13.80 -14.57 13.67
N GLN A 224 13.10 -14.14 14.73
CA GLN A 224 13.70 -13.59 15.94
C GLN A 224 14.18 -14.65 16.95
N SER A 225 13.60 -15.87 16.92
CA SER A 225 13.75 -16.86 18.00
C SER A 225 15.05 -17.68 17.97
N VAL A 226 16.07 -17.25 17.21
CA VAL A 226 17.33 -17.99 17.05
C VAL A 226 18.50 -17.15 17.54
N TRP A 227 18.54 -16.85 18.83
CA TRP A 227 19.70 -16.27 19.53
C TRP A 227 19.78 -16.82 20.95
#